data_AF-A0A023PLX2-F1
#
_entry.id   AF-A0A023PLX2-F1
#
_cell.length_a   1.000
_cell.length_b   1.000
_cell.length_c   1.000
_cell.angle_alpha   90.00
_cell.angle_beta   90.00
_cell.angle_gamma   90.00
#
_symmetry.space_group_name_H-M   'P 1'
#
loop_
_entity.id
_entity.type
_entity.pdbx_description
1 polymer ?
#
loop_
_entity_poly.entity_id
_entity_poly.type
_entity_poly.pdbx_seq_one_letter_code
_entity_poly.pdbx_strand_id
1 'polypeptide(L)' 'MSVILNVIFLSQVLLLTILVISRNPARLPGFEKARNQGLDKTIIFIVSTLIITLFAFKCH' A
#
# COMPACT_ATOMS: atom_id res chain seq x y z
N MET A 1 -17.58 -9.93 -12.26
CA MET A 1 -16.74 -9.33 -11.22
C MET A 1 -17.08 -9.94 -9.87
N SER A 2 -16.14 -10.67 -9.26
CA SER A 2 -16.35 -11.28 -7.94
C SER A 2 -16.38 -10.21 -6.85
N VAL A 3 -17.41 -10.20 -6.00
CA VAL A 3 -17.54 -9.28 -4.85
C VAL A 3 -16.29 -9.34 -3.95
N ILE A 4 -15.69 -10.53 -3.83
CA ILE A 4 -14.48 -10.77 -3.03
C ILE A 4 -13.29 -9.96 -3.58
N LEU A 5 -13.08 -9.97 -4.89
CA LEU A 5 -12.00 -9.21 -5.54
C LEU A 5 -12.18 -7.70 -5.33
N ASN A 6 -13.42 -7.20 -5.35
CA ASN A 6 -13.71 -5.78 -5.09
C ASN A 6 -13.40 -5.39 -3.64
N VAL A 7 -13.73 -6.26 -2.67
CA VAL A 7 -13.42 -6.01 -1.25
C VAL A 7 -11.90 -6.02 -1.02
N ILE A 8 -11.18 -6.97 -1.62
CA ILE A 8 -9.71 -7.03 -1.56
C ILE A 8 -9.12 -5.74 -2.14
N PHE A 9 -9.55 -5.34 -3.33
CA PHE A 9 -9.08 -4.11 -3.97
C PHE A 9 -9.34 -2.87 -3.10
N LEU A 10 -10.56 -2.71 -2.59
CA LEU A 10 -10.92 -1.58 -1.73
C LEU A 10 -10.05 -1.54 -0.47
N SER A 11 -9.84 -2.68 0.21
CA SER A 11 -9.01 -2.75 1.42
C SER A 11 -7.56 -2.34 1.16
N GLN A 12 -6.98 -2.73 0.01
CA GLN A 12 -5.60 -2.41 -0.34
C GLN A 12 -5.43 -0.92 -0.62
N VAL A 13 -6.37 -0.31 -1.34
CA VAL A 13 -6.34 1.14 -1.63
C VAL A 13 -6.49 1.94 -0.34
N LEU A 14 -7.37 1.52 0.57
CA LEU A 14 -7.59 2.19 1.85
C LEU A 14 -6.34 2.13 2.73
N LEU A 15 -5.72 0.95 2.82
CA LEU A 15 -4.48 0.74 3.57
C LEU A 15 -3.32 1.57 2.99
N LEU A 16 -3.20 1.60 1.67
CA LEU A 16 -2.19 2.41 0.98
C LEU A 16 -2.35 3.91 1.30
N THR A 17 -3.60 4.40 1.28
CA THR A 17 -3.92 5.79 1.57
C THR A 17 -3.51 6.17 2.99
N ILE A 18 -3.85 5.34 3.98
CA ILE A 18 -3.45 5.55 5.38
C ILE A 18 -1.93 5.55 5.53
N LEU A 19 -1.23 4.61 4.88
CA LEU A 19 0.23 4.52 4.94
C LEU A 19 0.91 5.76 4.33
N VAL A 20 0.40 6.26 3.20
CA VAL A 20 0.91 7.47 2.56
C VAL A 20 0.70 8.70 3.45
N ILE A 21 -0.48 8.85 4.06
CA ILE A 21 -0.77 9.97 4.97
C ILE A 21 0.06 9.86 6.26
N SER A 22 0.30 8.65 6.76
CA SER A 22 1.10 8.41 7.97
C SER A 22 2.60 8.70 7.80
N ARG A 23 3.07 8.94 6.57
CA ARG A 23 4.45 9.40 6.35
C ARG A 23 4.63 10.78 6.97
N ASN A 24 5.36 10.81 8.07
CA ASN A 24 5.71 12.06 8.72
C ASN A 24 6.89 12.74 7.97
N PRO A 25 6.88 14.06 7.79
CA PRO A 25 8.02 14.80 7.24
C PRO A 25 9.18 14.74 8.24
N ALA A 26 10.36 14.31 7.75
CA ALA A 26 11.55 14.00 8.53
C ALA A 26 11.98 15.13 9.49
N ARG A 27 11.40 15.15 10.70
CA ARG A 27 11.71 16.14 11.75
C ARG A 27 12.98 15.79 12.52
N LEU A 28 13.33 14.51 12.60
CA LEU A 28 14.53 14.01 13.28
C LEU A 28 15.38 13.20 12.27
N PRO A 29 16.56 13.69 11.88
CA PRO A 29 17.42 13.02 10.91
C PRO A 29 17.98 11.73 11.54
N GLY A 30 17.47 10.58 11.11
CA GLY A 30 17.85 9.26 11.61
C GLY A 30 16.64 8.39 11.95
N PHE A 31 15.91 8.75 13.01
CA PHE A 31 14.73 7.99 13.46
C PHE A 31 13.61 8.00 12.41
N GLU A 32 13.30 9.18 11.86
CA GLU A 32 12.26 9.27 10.83
C GLU A 32 12.69 8.62 9.52
N LYS A 33 14.00 8.57 9.22
CA LYS A 33 14.54 7.89 8.03
C LYS A 33 14.34 6.37 8.11
N ALA A 34 14.65 5.75 9.26
CA ALA A 34 14.45 4.31 9.46
C ALA A 34 12.96 3.93 9.46
N ARG A 35 12.12 4.74 10.12
CA ARG A 35 10.65 4.53 10.13
C ARG A 35 10.06 4.68 8.73
N ASN A 36 10.43 5.73 8.00
CA ASN A 36 9.93 5.95 6.65
C ASN A 36 10.44 4.85 5.69
N GLN A 37 11.67 4.35 5.82
CA GLN A 37 12.13 3.18 5.07
C GLN A 37 11.30 1.91 5.34
N GLY A 38 10.86 1.71 6.59
CA GLY A 38 9.93 0.62 6.93
C GLY A 38 8.58 0.78 6.24
N LEU A 39 8.00 1.98 6.31
CA LEU A 39 6.75 2.32 5.60
C LEU A 39 6.91 2.16 4.08
N ASP A 40 8.04 2.55 3.51
CA ASP A 40 8.32 2.45 2.08
C ASP A 40 8.33 0.99 1.60
N LYS A 41 8.98 0.09 2.35
CA LYS A 41 8.97 -1.35 2.06
C LYS A 41 7.56 -1.92 2.09
N THR A 42 6.76 -1.54 3.09
CA THR A 42 5.36 -1.97 3.21
C THR A 42 4.49 -1.44 2.06
N ILE A 43 4.67 -0.17 1.68
CA ILE A 43 3.97 0.43 0.53
C ILE A 43 4.32 -0.32 -0.75
N ILE A 44 5.61 -0.61 -1.00
CA ILE A 44 6.05 -1.36 -2.19
C ILE A 44 5.39 -2.75 -2.24
N PHE A 45 5.34 -3.45 -1.11
CA PHE A 45 4.68 -4.75 -1.02
C PHE A 45 3.19 -4.66 -1.37
N ILE A 46 2.47 -3.68 -0.82
CA ILE A 46 1.05 -3.47 -1.12
C ILE A 46 0.82 -3.10 -2.58
N VAL A 47 1.66 -2.24 -3.17
CA VAL A 47 1.56 -1.89 -4.60
C VAL A 47 1.79 -3.12 -5.48
N SER A 48 2.77 -3.96 -5.16
CA SER A 48 3.05 -5.18 -5.93
C SER A 48 1.86 -6.14 -5.91
N THR A 49 1.22 -6.31 -4.75
CA THR A 49 0.02 -7.16 -4.63
C THR A 49 -1.16 -6.54 -5.36
N LEU A 50 -1.37 -5.21 -5.28
CA LEU A 50 -2.41 -4.50 -6.02
C LEU A 50 -2.33 -4.73 -7.53
N ILE A 51 -1.11 -4.71 -8.09
CA ILE A 51 -0.89 -4.98 -9.52
C ILE A 51 -1.35 -6.40 -9.88
N ILE A 52 -1.04 -7.39 -9.05
CA ILE A 52 -1.50 -8.77 -9.23
C ILE A 52 -3.03 -8.84 -9.18
N THR A 53 -3.65 -8.16 -8.21
CA THR A 53 -5.12 -8.09 -8.08
C THR A 53 -5.78 -7.45 -9.31
N LEU A 54 -5.15 -6.41 -9.89
CA LEU A 54 -5.61 -5.78 -11.13
C LEU A 54 -5.52 -6.72 -12.34
N PHE A 55 -4.44 -7.49 -12.46
CA PHE A 55 -4.34 -8.51 -13.50
C PHE A 55 -5.39 -9.62 -13.32
N ALA A 56 -5.66 -10.03 -12.07
CA ALA A 56 -6.72 -10.99 -11.78
C ALA A 56 -8.12 -10.48 -12.17
N PHE A 57 -8.37 -9.18 -12.01
CA PHE A 57 -9.59 -8.53 -12.49
C PHE A 57 -9.70 -8.47 -14.01
N LYS A 58 -8.58 -8.27 -14.72
CA LYS A 58 -8.58 -8.18 -16.19
C LYS A 58 -8.69 -9.55 -16.86
N CYS A 59 -8.16 -10.60 -16.23
CA CYS A 59 -8.16 -11.97 -16.76
C CYS A 59 -9.39 -12.80 -16.36
N HIS A 60 -10.38 -12.21 -15.67
CA HIS A 60 -11.65 -12.84 -15.29
C HIS A 60 -12.83 -12.04 -15.85
#